data_AF-A0A345RAY4-F1
#
_entry.id   AF-A0A345RAY4-F1
#
_cell.length_a   1.000
_cell.length_b   1.000
_cell.length_c   1.000
_cell.angle_alpha   90.00
_cell.angle_beta   90.00
_cell.angle_gamma   90.00
#
_symmetry.space_group_name_H-M   'P 1'
#
loop_
_entity.id
_entity.type
_entity.pdbx_description
1 polymer ?
#
loop_
_entity_poly.entity_id
_entity_poly.type
_entity_poly.pdbx_seq_one_letter_code
_entity_poly.pdbx_strand_id
1 'polypeptide(L)'
;MQDILTMLTVLKRPRLLMRAARIGAEEYRRDRHLQRILGYGSAPRPAPALLKLMEMEAAINSQRISDDASYSLVRHVDILIAMMGEARLLRASQSV
;
A
#
# COMPACT_ATOMS: atom_id res chain seq x y z
N MET A 1 -18.80 7.59 -8.62
CA MET A 1 -17.60 6.74 -8.81
C MET A 1 -16.53 7.28 -7.89
N GLN A 2 -16.24 6.62 -6.76
CA GLN A 2 -15.23 7.11 -5.81
C GLN A 2 -13.83 6.92 -6.41
N ASP A 3 -13.08 8.01 -6.51
CA ASP A 3 -11.67 7.98 -6.89
C ASP A 3 -10.89 7.10 -5.90
N ILE A 4 -10.06 6.19 -6.40
CA ILE A 4 -9.19 5.31 -5.60
C ILE A 4 -8.34 6.15 -4.62
N LEU A 5 -7.98 7.36 -5.03
CA LEU A 5 -7.24 8.32 -4.21
C LEU A 5 -8.07 8.87 -3.04
N THR A 6 -9.38 9.02 -3.22
CA THR A 6 -10.33 9.38 -2.17
C THR A 6 -10.57 8.20 -1.23
N MET A 7 -10.56 6.96 -1.72
CA MET A 7 -10.63 5.79 -0.83
C MET A 7 -9.43 5.72 0.12
N LEU A 8 -8.23 6.08 -0.35
CA LEU A 8 -7.02 6.15 0.49
C LEU A 8 -7.10 7.20 1.60
N THR A 9 -7.77 8.34 1.38
CA THR A 9 -7.89 9.39 2.42
C THR A 9 -8.87 9.00 3.53
N VAL A 10 -9.79 8.08 3.25
CA VAL A 10 -10.77 7.57 4.22
C VAL A 10 -10.16 6.46 5.10
N LEU A 11 -9.04 5.85 4.71
CA LEU A 11 -8.36 4.84 5.52
C LEU A 11 -7.80 5.45 6.81
N LYS A 12 -8.52 5.25 7.92
CA LYS A 12 -8.04 5.62 9.25
C LYS A 12 -7.05 4.58 9.74
N ARG A 13 -5.77 4.94 9.78
CA ARG A 13 -4.67 4.10 10.28
C ARG A 13 -3.93 4.78 11.43
N PRO A 14 -3.32 4.01 12.35
CA PRO A 14 -2.49 4.57 13.41
C PRO A 14 -1.44 5.54 12.84
N ARG A 15 -1.33 6.73 13.45
CA ARG A 15 -0.47 7.82 12.94
C ARG A 15 0.99 7.39 12.77
N LEU A 16 1.48 6.50 13.63
CA LEU A 16 2.84 5.98 13.56
C LEU A 16 3.09 5.16 12.29
N LEU A 17 2.15 4.27 11.92
CA LEU A 17 2.25 3.45 10.71
C LEU A 17 2.27 4.33 9.46
N MET A 18 1.37 5.32 9.41
CA MET A 18 1.31 6.26 8.28
C MET A 18 2.57 7.12 8.19
N ARG A 19 3.20 7.49 9.32
CA ARG A 19 4.45 8.24 9.32
C ARG A 19 5.61 7.40 8.80
N ALA A 20 5.73 6.15 9.25
CA ALA A 20 6.74 5.21 8.75
C ALA A 20 6.56 4.96 7.25
N ALA A 21 5.32 4.71 6.81
CA ALA A 21 5.01 4.50 5.41
C ALA A 21 5.33 5.72 4.54
N ARG A 22 5.07 6.94 5.04
CA ARG A 22 5.38 8.18 4.32
C ARG A 22 6.87 8.34 4.05
N ILE A 23 7.71 8.08 5.07
CA ILE A 23 9.16 8.14 4.96
C ILE A 23 9.65 7.06 4.00
N GLY A 24 9.22 5.81 4.19
CA GLY A 24 9.62 4.70 3.31
C GLY A 24 9.14 4.86 1.86
N ALA A 25 8.03 5.56 1.62
CA ALA A 25 7.54 5.85 0.28
C ALA A 25 8.44 6.80 -0.51
N GLU A 26 9.35 7.55 0.13
CA GLU A 26 10.36 8.36 -0.55
C GLU A 26 11.40 7.50 -1.26
N GLU A 27 11.70 6.31 -0.73
CA GLU A 27 12.64 5.34 -1.30
C GLU A 27 11.93 4.23 -2.10
N TYR A 28 10.64 4.39 -2.39
CA TYR A 28 9.86 3.35 -3.03
C TYR A 28 10.32 3.09 -4.48
N ARG A 29 10.94 1.93 -4.71
CA ARG A 29 11.21 1.38 -6.04
C ARG A 29 10.16 0.35 -6.42
N ARG A 30 9.32 0.72 -7.40
CA ARG A 30 8.19 -0.07 -7.88
C ARG A 30 8.54 -1.52 -8.20
N ASP A 31 9.51 -1.75 -9.09
CA ASP A 31 9.81 -3.09 -9.57
C ASP A 31 10.23 -4.02 -8.42
N ARG A 32 11.16 -3.56 -7.57
CA ARG A 32 11.68 -4.36 -6.44
C ARG A 32 10.63 -4.57 -5.34
N HIS A 33 9.99 -3.50 -4.90
CA HIS A 33 9.09 -3.57 -3.75
C HIS A 33 7.76 -4.23 -4.10
N LEU A 34 7.19 -3.91 -5.26
CA LEU A 34 5.92 -4.49 -5.67
C LEU A 34 6.07 -5.98 -5.99
N GLN A 35 7.16 -6.40 -6.64
CA GLN A 35 7.45 -7.82 -6.86
C GLN A 35 7.64 -8.57 -5.54
N ARG A 36 8.29 -7.97 -4.54
CA ARG A 36 8.44 -8.62 -3.23
C ARG A 36 7.09 -8.84 -2.52
N ILE A 37 6.13 -7.93 -2.71
CA ILE A 37 4.83 -7.97 -2.02
C ILE A 37 3.81 -8.84 -2.78
N LEU A 38 3.69 -8.65 -4.10
CA LEU A 38 2.72 -9.37 -4.95
C LEU A 38 3.23 -10.73 -5.44
N GLY A 39 4.53 -10.99 -5.29
CA GLY A 39 5.18 -12.19 -5.80
C GLY A 39 5.72 -12.03 -7.23
N TYR A 40 5.96 -13.17 -7.87
CA TYR A 40 6.64 -13.23 -9.16
C TYR A 40 5.71 -12.86 -10.34
N GLY A 41 6.25 -12.07 -11.27
CA GLY A 41 5.56 -11.62 -12.48
C GLY A 41 5.79 -10.14 -12.75
N SER A 42 5.44 -9.68 -13.95
CA SER A 42 5.52 -8.25 -14.30
C SER A 42 4.57 -7.44 -13.41
N ALA A 43 5.08 -6.34 -12.86
CA ALA A 43 4.29 -5.40 -12.06
C ALA A 43 3.02 -4.98 -12.84
N PRO A 44 1.81 -5.20 -12.30
CA PRO A 44 0.58 -4.75 -12.95
C PRO A 44 0.56 -3.22 -13.06
N ARG A 45 -0.34 -2.64 -13.86
CA ARG A 45 -0.50 -1.17 -13.92
C ARG A 45 -0.80 -0.56 -12.53
N PRO A 46 -0.55 0.74 -12.29
CA PRO A 46 -0.66 1.30 -10.94
C PRO A 46 -2.03 1.16 -10.29
N ALA A 47 -3.12 1.34 -11.05
CA ALA A 47 -4.48 1.16 -10.53
C ALA A 47 -4.77 -0.28 -10.04
N PRO A 48 -4.59 -1.34 -10.84
CA PRO A 48 -4.79 -2.71 -10.35
C PRO A 48 -3.78 -3.14 -9.28
N ALA A 49 -2.55 -2.61 -9.30
CA ALA A 49 -1.59 -2.82 -8.21
C ALA A 49 -2.13 -2.26 -6.89
N LEU A 50 -2.64 -1.02 -6.91
CA LEU A 50 -3.15 -0.33 -5.73
C LEU A 50 -4.39 -1.01 -5.15
N LEU A 51 -5.30 -1.52 -5.99
CA LEU A 51 -6.46 -2.30 -5.54
C LEU A 51 -6.03 -3.57 -4.78
N LYS A 52 -5.09 -4.34 -5.32
CA LYS A 52 -4.55 -5.52 -4.63
C LYS A 52 -3.86 -5.15 -3.31
N LEU A 53 -3.13 -4.04 -3.30
CA LEU A 53 -2.48 -3.55 -2.08
C LEU A 53 -3.51 -3.17 -1.01
N MET A 54 -4.63 -2.56 -1.38
CA MET A 54 -5.72 -2.25 -0.46
C MET A 54 -6.37 -3.51 0.14
N GLU A 55 -6.56 -4.56 -0.66
CA GLU A 55 -7.08 -5.85 -0.17
C GLU A 55 -6.13 -6.48 0.86
N MET A 56 -4.82 -6.53 0.55
CA MET A 56 -3.81 -7.05 1.48
C MET A 56 -3.70 -6.20 2.75
N GLU A 57 -3.82 -4.88 2.62
CA GLU A 57 -3.82 -3.96 3.75
C GLU A 57 -5.02 -4.19 4.68
N ALA A 58 -6.21 -4.37 4.11
CA ALA A 58 -7.40 -4.68 4.90
C ALA A 58 -7.23 -6.00 5.67
N ALA A 59 -6.68 -7.04 5.02
CA ALA A 59 -6.43 -8.33 5.66
C ALA A 59 -5.43 -8.22 6.83
N ILE A 60 -4.30 -7.53 6.64
CA ILE A 60 -3.29 -7.39 7.70
C ILE A 60 -3.73 -6.45 8.82
N ASN A 61 -4.56 -5.45 8.52
CA ASN A 61 -5.15 -4.61 9.55
C ASN A 61 -6.20 -5.38 10.38
N SER A 62 -6.95 -6.32 9.78
CA SER A 62 -7.81 -7.23 10.55
C SER A 62 -7.00 -8.07 11.53
N GLN A 63 -5.89 -8.67 11.08
CA GLN A 63 -4.95 -9.40 11.95
C GLN A 63 -4.44 -8.53 13.11
N ARG A 64 -4.09 -7.27 12.83
CA ARG A 64 -3.66 -6.31 13.86
C ARG A 64 -4.74 -6.03 14.92
N ILE A 65 -6.01 -5.94 14.50
CA ILE A 65 -7.13 -5.61 15.39
C ILE A 65 -7.52 -6.82 16.24
N SER A 66 -7.42 -8.02 15.68
CA SER A 66 -7.72 -9.28 16.38
C SER A 66 -6.56 -9.83 17.23
N ASP A 67 -5.44 -9.10 17.32
CA ASP A 67 -4.20 -9.55 17.97
C ASP A 67 -3.74 -10.94 17.46
N ASP A 68 -3.86 -11.15 16.15
CA ASP A 68 -3.56 -12.43 15.52
C ASP A 68 -2.05 -12.69 15.54
N ALA A 69 -1.64 -13.90 15.93
CA ALA A 69 -0.23 -14.29 15.99
C ALA A 69 0.51 -14.25 14.64
N SER A 70 -0.22 -14.26 13.52
CA SER A 70 0.31 -14.10 12.17
C SER A 70 0.57 -12.64 11.78
N TYR A 71 0.16 -11.68 12.60
CA TYR A 71 0.34 -10.26 12.32
C TYR A 71 1.84 -9.89 12.23
N SER A 72 2.22 -9.30 11.10
CA SER A 72 3.57 -8.77 10.89
C SER A 72 3.54 -7.27 10.70
N LEU A 73 4.06 -6.53 11.68
CA LEU A 73 4.22 -5.08 11.60
C LEU A 73 5.07 -4.66 10.38
N VAL A 74 6.17 -5.38 10.12
CA VAL A 74 7.08 -5.09 9.00
C VAL A 74 6.33 -5.22 7.67
N ARG A 75 5.58 -6.31 7.49
CA ARG A 75 4.77 -6.52 6.28
C ARG A 75 3.68 -5.46 6.14
N HIS A 76 3.07 -5.03 7.23
CA HIS A 76 2.04 -3.98 7.20
C HIS A 76 2.63 -2.64 6.73
N VAL A 77 3.78 -2.25 7.27
CA VAL A 77 4.49 -1.04 6.84
C VAL A 77 4.90 -1.15 5.36
N ASP A 78 5.41 -2.30 4.92
CA ASP A 78 5.75 -2.53 3.51
C ASP A 78 4.57 -2.32 2.55
N ILE A 79 3.40 -2.86 2.90
CA ILE A 79 2.17 -2.70 2.12
C ILE A 79 1.77 -1.22 2.08
N LEU A 80 1.81 -0.52 3.21
CA LEU A 80 1.47 0.91 3.26
C LEU A 80 2.45 1.77 2.45
N ILE A 81 3.76 1.47 2.50
CA ILE A 81 4.78 2.11 1.66
C ILE A 81 4.41 1.95 0.18
N ALA A 82 4.11 0.71 -0.24
CA ALA A 82 3.75 0.42 -1.62
C ALA A 82 2.44 1.10 -2.05
N MET A 83 1.43 1.15 -1.19
CA MET A 83 0.19 1.88 -1.47
C MET A 83 0.45 3.37 -1.70
N MET A 84 1.26 4.00 -0.85
CA MET A 84 1.61 5.41 -1.01
C MET A 84 2.43 5.66 -2.28
N GLY A 85 3.36 4.77 -2.60
CA GLY A 85 4.15 4.82 -3.84
C GLY A 85 3.29 4.70 -5.10
N GLU A 86 2.45 3.66 -5.19
CA GLU A 86 1.56 3.45 -6.34
C GLU A 86 0.52 4.57 -6.46
N ALA A 87 0.03 5.12 -5.35
CA ALA A 87 -0.88 6.27 -5.38
C ALA A 87 -0.22 7.54 -5.96
N ARG A 88 1.06 7.78 -5.67
CA ARG A 88 1.82 8.89 -6.28
C ARG A 88 1.98 8.68 -7.78
N LEU A 89 2.31 7.46 -8.20
CA LEU A 89 2.45 7.11 -9.62
C LEU A 89 1.13 7.24 -10.37
N LEU A 90 0.02 6.80 -9.77
CA LEU A 90 -1.31 6.93 -10.36
C LEU A 90 -1.69 8.40 -10.56
N ARG A 91 -1.46 9.26 -9.56
CA ARG A 91 -1.66 10.72 -9.68
C ARG A 91 -0.83 11.32 -10.81
N ALA A 92 0.47 10.98 -10.88
CA ALA A 92 1.36 11.46 -11.92
C ALA A 92 0.88 11.04 -13.32
N SER A 93 0.38 9.81 -13.47
CA SER A 93 -0.14 9.31 -14.75
C SER A 93 -1.48 9.90 -15.19
N GLN A 94 -2.26 10.49 -14.27
CA GLN A 94 -3.54 11.17 -14.57
C GLN A 94 -3.35 12.66 -14.88
N SER A 95 -2.16 13.21 -14.60
CA SER A 95 -1.83 14.62 -14.79
C SER A 95 -1.23 14.91 -16.18
N VAL A 96 -1.11 13.88 -17.02
CA VAL A 96 -0.57 13.89 -18.39
C VAL A 96 -1.70 13.52 -19.35
#